data_AF-A0A1B4V997-F1
#
_entry.id   AF-A0A1B4V997-F1
#
_cell.length_a   1.000
_cell.length_b   1.000
_cell.length_c   1.000
_cell.angle_alpha   90.00
_cell.angle_beta   90.00
_cell.angle_gamma   90.00
#
_symmetry.space_group_name_H-M   'P 1'
#
loop_
_entity.id
_entity.type
_entity.pdbx_description
1 polymer ?
#
loop_
_entity_poly.entity_id
_entity_poly.type
_entity_poly.pdbx_seq_one_letter_code
_entity_poly.pdbx_strand_id
1 'polypeptide(L)'
;MKANETPKLPPELPPMLDEATINSLVETINFVASAKDAMSDEIVARLAGTFSEGMTLLDRLTRNQGLMRLLQVLDRPEVQYLLMSFGDALAAMSRDLATAPPAKGGIGGLLKVARDPGTQEGLRSLSLLGKYWSESLRELHRQGG
;
A
#
# COMPACT_ATOMS: atom_id res chain seq x y z
N MET A 1 76.08 -20.91 59.85
CA MET A 1 76.32 -19.95 58.74
C MET A 1 75.59 -20.48 57.51
N LYS A 2 74.91 -19.60 56.76
CA LYS A 2 73.93 -19.80 55.65
C LYS A 2 72.48 -19.96 56.13
N ALA A 3 71.70 -18.86 56.26
CA ALA A 3 71.06 -18.04 55.20
C ALA A 3 70.06 -18.89 54.39
N ASN A 4 68.76 -18.79 54.72
CA ASN A 4 67.77 -17.92 54.08
C ASN A 4 67.47 -18.36 52.63
N GLU A 5 66.23 -18.79 52.39
CA GLU A 5 65.41 -18.34 51.26
C GLU A 5 64.00 -18.94 51.38
N THR A 6 63.07 -18.10 51.80
CA THR A 6 61.63 -18.29 51.64
C THR A 6 61.26 -18.22 50.16
N PRO A 7 60.54 -19.21 49.60
CA PRO A 7 59.92 -19.03 48.29
C PRO A 7 58.73 -18.08 48.44
N LYS A 8 58.92 -16.81 48.08
CA LYS A 8 57.80 -15.90 47.76
C LYS A 8 57.15 -16.41 46.48
N LEU A 9 55.98 -17.06 46.60
CA LEU A 9 55.09 -17.20 45.46
C LEU A 9 54.35 -15.87 45.20
N PRO A 10 54.11 -15.52 43.92
CA PRO A 10 53.55 -14.23 43.50
C PRO A 10 52.12 -14.00 44.03
N PRO A 11 51.74 -12.75 44.36
CA PRO A 11 50.36 -12.39 44.55
C PRO A 11 49.73 -12.20 43.16
N GLU A 12 48.69 -12.97 42.87
CA GLU A 12 47.61 -12.72 41.89
C GLU A 12 47.04 -14.09 41.50
N LEU A 13 46.49 -14.79 42.51
CA LEU A 13 45.31 -15.60 42.22
C LEU A 13 44.26 -14.61 41.71
N PRO A 14 43.59 -14.86 40.57
CA PRO A 14 42.43 -14.05 40.19
C PRO A 14 41.51 -14.00 41.42
N PRO A 15 40.94 -12.83 41.76
CA PRO A 15 40.08 -12.73 42.93
C PRO A 15 39.10 -13.90 42.86
N MET A 16 39.18 -14.79 43.85
CA MET A 16 38.22 -15.88 43.97
C MET A 16 36.87 -15.20 43.86
N LEU A 17 36.14 -15.49 42.78
CA LEU A 17 34.84 -14.88 42.52
C LEU A 17 34.05 -15.08 43.80
N ASP A 18 33.83 -13.99 44.54
CA ASP A 18 33.13 -14.10 45.80
C ASP A 18 31.68 -14.49 45.48
N GLU A 19 31.04 -15.13 46.46
CA GLU A 19 29.66 -15.60 46.31
C GLU A 19 28.70 -14.46 45.96
N ALA A 20 29.03 -13.23 46.39
CA ALA A 20 28.29 -12.02 46.07
C ALA A 20 28.36 -11.66 44.57
N THR A 21 29.52 -11.77 43.94
CA THR A 21 29.75 -11.49 42.52
C THR A 21 29.01 -12.51 41.65
N ILE A 22 29.03 -13.78 42.04
CA ILE A 22 28.24 -14.82 41.35
C ILE A 22 26.74 -14.54 41.48
N ASN A 23 26.27 -14.20 42.69
CA ASN A 23 24.86 -13.86 42.90
C ASN A 23 24.41 -12.62 42.12
N SER A 24 25.20 -11.56 42.09
CA SER A 24 24.90 -10.36 41.28
C SER A 24 24.90 -10.64 39.78
N LEU A 25 25.79 -11.53 39.29
CA LEU A 25 25.79 -11.93 37.89
C LEU A 25 24.53 -12.72 37.54
N VAL A 26 24.12 -13.65 38.41
CA VAL A 26 22.89 -14.44 38.25
C VAL A 26 21.65 -13.53 38.26
N GLU A 27 21.60 -12.53 39.15
CA GLU A 27 20.52 -11.54 39.20
C GLU A 27 20.46 -10.71 37.92
N THR A 28 21.61 -10.27 37.41
CA THR A 28 21.69 -9.51 36.16
C THR A 28 21.28 -10.36 34.96
N ILE A 29 21.70 -11.63 34.90
CA ILE A 29 21.29 -12.57 33.84
C ILE A 29 19.77 -12.78 33.88
N ASN A 30 19.19 -12.97 35.06
CA ASN A 30 17.74 -13.12 35.21
C ASN A 30 16.97 -11.85 34.83
N PHE A 31 17.49 -10.68 35.18
CA PHE A 31 16.92 -9.39 34.78
C PHE A 31 17.00 -9.16 33.26
N VAL A 32 18.16 -9.43 32.64
CA VAL A 32 18.33 -9.29 31.19
C VAL A 32 17.48 -10.32 30.44
N ALA A 33 17.37 -11.54 30.96
CA ALA A 33 16.52 -12.58 30.39
C ALA A 33 15.04 -12.16 30.44
N SER A 34 14.55 -11.65 31.58
CA SER A 34 13.16 -11.21 31.72
C SER A 34 12.87 -9.93 30.92
N ALA A 35 13.82 -9.00 30.83
CA ALA A 35 13.71 -7.82 29.98
C ALA A 35 13.63 -8.20 28.49
N LYS A 36 14.45 -9.15 28.05
CA LYS A 36 14.42 -9.66 26.66
C LYS A 36 13.08 -10.34 26.35
N ASP A 37 12.56 -11.13 27.27
CA ASP A 37 11.29 -11.85 27.12
C ASP A 37 10.12 -10.87 27.05
N ALA A 38 10.06 -9.91 27.98
CA ALA A 38 9.03 -8.85 27.98
C ALA A 38 9.06 -7.98 26.71
N MET A 39 10.25 -7.64 26.20
CA MET A 39 10.37 -6.92 24.93
C MET A 39 9.95 -7.76 23.73
N SER A 40 10.26 -9.07 23.75
CA SER A 40 9.83 -10.00 22.71
C SER A 40 8.32 -10.15 22.69
N ASP A 41 7.70 -10.33 23.85
CA ASP A 41 6.25 -10.46 24.00
C ASP A 41 5.52 -9.20 23.57
N GLU A 42 6.01 -8.03 23.93
CA GLU A 42 5.41 -6.76 23.51
C GLU A 42 5.51 -6.56 21.99
N ILE A 43 6.65 -6.89 21.37
CA ILE A 43 6.80 -6.85 19.91
C ILE A 43 5.83 -7.84 19.24
N VAL A 44 5.75 -9.07 19.75
CA VAL A 44 4.85 -10.10 19.24
C VAL A 44 3.40 -9.67 19.41
N ALA A 45 3.02 -9.11 20.56
CA ALA A 45 1.67 -8.63 20.83
C ALA A 45 1.29 -7.48 19.89
N ARG A 46 2.19 -6.53 19.65
CA ARG A 46 1.95 -5.41 18.73
C ARG A 46 1.87 -5.87 17.27
N LEU A 47 2.74 -6.79 16.87
CA LEU A 47 2.69 -7.40 15.54
C LEU A 47 1.39 -8.17 15.36
N ALA A 48 1.04 -9.05 16.30
CA ALA A 48 -0.21 -9.80 16.30
C ALA A 48 -1.43 -8.87 16.26
N GLY A 49 -1.40 -7.77 17.02
CA GLY A 49 -2.42 -6.72 16.98
C GLY A 49 -2.55 -6.09 15.59
N THR A 50 -1.44 -5.67 14.99
CA THR A 50 -1.41 -5.05 13.66
C THR A 50 -1.87 -6.03 12.56
N PHE A 51 -1.44 -7.30 12.64
CA PHE A 51 -1.89 -8.35 11.73
C PHE A 51 -3.38 -8.66 11.89
N SER A 52 -3.89 -8.69 13.13
CA SER A 52 -5.31 -8.91 13.42
C SER A 52 -6.18 -7.77 12.88
N GLU A 53 -5.73 -6.52 13.04
CA GLU A 53 -6.37 -5.35 12.44
C GLU A 53 -6.34 -5.41 10.91
N GLY A 54 -5.18 -5.75 10.33
CA GLY A 54 -5.03 -5.94 8.88
C GLY A 54 -5.96 -7.03 8.34
N MET A 55 -6.04 -8.17 9.02
CA MET A 55 -6.94 -9.27 8.67
C MET A 55 -8.41 -8.85 8.78
N THR A 56 -8.76 -8.03 9.77
CA THR A 56 -10.10 -7.48 9.92
C THR A 56 -10.45 -6.51 8.79
N LEU A 57 -9.51 -5.66 8.37
CA LEU A 57 -9.70 -4.77 7.21
C LEU A 57 -9.87 -5.57 5.92
N LEU A 58 -9.09 -6.64 5.73
CA LEU A 58 -9.22 -7.55 4.59
C LEU A 58 -10.55 -8.30 4.60
N ASP A 59 -11.01 -8.79 5.75
CA ASP A 59 -12.33 -9.42 5.87
C ASP A 59 -13.45 -8.42 5.53
N ARG A 60 -13.37 -7.18 6.03
CA ARG A 60 -14.34 -6.13 5.70
C ARG A 60 -14.31 -5.76 4.21
N LEU A 61 -13.13 -5.69 3.61
CA LEU A 61 -12.94 -5.44 2.19
C LEU A 61 -13.54 -6.58 1.34
N THR A 62 -13.29 -7.83 1.73
CA THR A 62 -13.79 -9.03 1.04
C THR A 62 -15.30 -9.19 1.21
N ARG A 63 -15.85 -8.82 2.37
CA ARG A 63 -17.30 -8.79 2.62
C ARG A 63 -17.99 -7.61 1.96
N ASN A 64 -17.25 -6.59 1.53
CA ASN A 64 -17.81 -5.50 0.75
C ASN A 64 -18.11 -5.99 -0.67
N GLN A 65 -19.35 -6.44 -0.87
CA GLN A 65 -19.82 -6.95 -2.16
C GLN A 65 -19.65 -5.92 -3.29
N GLY A 66 -19.72 -4.63 -2.99
CA GLY A 66 -19.52 -3.57 -3.96
C GLY A 66 -18.08 -3.50 -4.48
N LEU A 67 -17.10 -3.53 -3.59
CA LEU A 67 -15.68 -3.51 -3.95
C LEU A 67 -15.26 -4.81 -4.65
N MET A 68 -15.73 -5.96 -4.17
CA MET A 68 -15.48 -7.23 -4.85
C MET A 68 -16.11 -7.28 -6.24
N ARG A 69 -17.34 -6.77 -6.40
CA ARG A 69 -18.00 -6.68 -7.71
C ARG A 69 -17.27 -5.70 -8.64
N LEU A 70 -16.77 -4.58 -8.12
CA LEU A 70 -15.97 -3.64 -8.90
C LEU A 70 -14.67 -4.29 -9.39
N LEU A 71 -13.97 -5.01 -8.52
CA LEU A 71 -12.77 -5.75 -8.90
C LEU A 71 -13.07 -6.80 -9.98
N GLN A 72 -14.16 -7.55 -9.84
CA GLN A 72 -14.62 -8.50 -10.86
C GLN A 72 -14.97 -7.83 -12.19
N VAL A 73 -15.54 -6.62 -12.18
CA VAL A 73 -15.82 -5.86 -13.40
C VAL A 73 -14.51 -5.39 -14.04
N LEU A 74 -13.55 -4.92 -13.26
CA LEU A 74 -12.22 -4.54 -13.75
C LEU A 74 -11.40 -5.72 -14.29
N ASP A 75 -11.65 -6.93 -13.78
CA ASP A 75 -10.98 -8.15 -14.25
C ASP A 75 -11.53 -8.67 -15.58
N ARG A 76 -12.64 -8.11 -16.07
CA ARG A 76 -13.21 -8.49 -17.37
C ARG A 76 -12.28 -8.04 -18.51
N PRO A 77 -11.93 -8.93 -19.46
CA PRO A 77 -11.07 -8.59 -20.59
C PRO A 77 -11.56 -7.37 -21.39
N GLU A 78 -12.88 -7.22 -21.52
CA GLU A 78 -13.50 -6.11 -22.25
C GLU A 78 -13.25 -4.76 -21.56
N VAL A 79 -13.30 -4.75 -20.22
CA VAL A 79 -13.06 -3.54 -19.41
C VAL A 79 -11.59 -3.18 -19.42
N GLN A 80 -10.70 -4.17 -19.30
CA GLN A 80 -9.26 -3.96 -19.40
C GLN A 80 -8.88 -3.39 -20.78
N TYR A 81 -9.41 -3.97 -21.86
CA TYR A 81 -9.18 -3.47 -23.21
C TYR A 81 -9.69 -2.04 -23.40
N LEU A 82 -10.88 -1.73 -22.86
CA LEU A 82 -11.44 -0.38 -22.90
C LEU A 82 -10.54 0.62 -22.16
N LEU A 83 -10.06 0.27 -20.97
CA LEU A 83 -9.16 1.13 -20.19
C LEU A 83 -7.83 1.37 -20.89
N MET A 84 -7.23 0.33 -21.48
CA MET A 84 -6.00 0.46 -22.26
C MET A 84 -6.21 1.35 -23.48
N SER A 85 -7.24 1.08 -24.28
CA SER A 85 -7.57 1.87 -25.47
C SER A 85 -7.87 3.33 -25.14
N PHE A 86 -8.58 3.57 -24.04
CA PHE A 86 -8.87 4.93 -23.57
C PHE A 86 -7.60 5.67 -23.13
N GLY A 87 -6.70 4.98 -22.41
CA GLY A 87 -5.40 5.52 -22.03
C GLY A 87 -4.53 5.89 -23.23
N ASP A 88 -4.47 5.01 -24.23
CA ASP A 88 -3.73 5.24 -25.48
C ASP A 88 -4.30 6.43 -26.26
N ALA A 89 -5.63 6.54 -26.36
CA ALA A 89 -6.31 7.66 -26.99
C ALA A 89 -6.03 8.99 -26.27
N LEU A 90 -6.05 9.00 -24.93
CA LEU A 90 -5.75 10.17 -24.13
C LEU A 90 -4.29 10.61 -24.31
N ALA A 91 -3.35 9.65 -24.33
CA ALA A 91 -1.94 9.93 -24.57
C ALA A 91 -1.70 10.49 -25.98
N ALA A 92 -2.39 9.96 -27.00
CA ALA A 92 -2.36 10.49 -28.36
C ALA A 92 -2.91 11.92 -28.42
N MET A 93 -4.10 12.17 -27.83
CA MET A 93 -4.70 13.50 -27.75
C MET A 93 -3.77 14.50 -27.07
N SER A 94 -3.13 14.10 -25.95
CA SER A 94 -2.20 14.95 -25.22
C SER A 94 -0.98 15.34 -26.08
N ARG A 95 -0.41 14.39 -26.83
CA ARG A 95 0.70 14.66 -27.75
C ARG A 95 0.29 15.59 -28.90
N ASP A 96 -0.89 15.37 -29.48
CA ASP A 96 -1.39 16.19 -30.57
C ASP A 96 -1.63 17.63 -30.11
N LEU A 97 -2.22 17.82 -28.92
CA LEU A 97 -2.42 19.15 -28.34
C LEU A 97 -1.10 19.85 -27.99
N ALA A 98 -0.09 19.10 -27.54
CA ALA A 98 1.22 19.67 -27.20
C ALA A 98 2.03 20.09 -28.44
N THR A 99 1.74 19.52 -29.61
CA THR A 99 2.50 19.75 -30.84
C THR A 99 1.74 20.56 -31.90
N ALA A 100 0.42 20.66 -31.80
CA ALA A 100 -0.40 21.42 -32.73
C ALA A 100 -0.26 22.93 -32.54
N PRO A 101 -0.31 23.72 -33.64
CA PRO A 101 -0.40 25.17 -33.54
C PRO A 101 -1.70 25.58 -32.82
N PRO A 102 -1.71 26.71 -32.09
CA PRO A 102 -2.91 27.20 -31.41
C PRO A 102 -4.11 27.29 -32.35
N ALA A 103 -5.29 26.96 -31.84
CA ALA A 103 -6.52 27.06 -32.62
C ALA A 103 -6.71 28.49 -33.13
N LYS A 104 -6.89 28.64 -34.45
CA LYS A 104 -7.05 29.95 -35.11
C LYS A 104 -8.31 30.72 -34.67
N GLY A 105 -9.25 30.06 -33.99
CA GLY A 105 -10.47 30.66 -33.45
C GLY A 105 -11.46 31.18 -34.51
N GLY A 106 -12.46 31.94 -34.05
CA GLY A 106 -13.45 32.62 -34.90
C GLY A 106 -14.66 31.77 -35.31
N ILE A 107 -15.69 32.44 -35.83
CA ILE A 107 -16.97 31.81 -36.23
C ILE A 107 -16.74 30.75 -37.32
N GLY A 108 -15.82 30.99 -38.26
CA GLY A 108 -15.46 30.02 -39.29
C GLY A 108 -14.77 28.77 -38.73
N GLY A 109 -13.93 28.92 -37.69
CA GLY A 109 -13.30 27.79 -36.99
C GLY A 109 -14.32 26.94 -36.23
N LEU A 110 -15.28 27.58 -35.55
CA LEU A 110 -16.39 26.89 -34.89
C LEU A 110 -17.26 26.12 -35.89
N LEU A 111 -17.61 26.74 -37.02
CA LEU A 111 -18.39 26.07 -38.07
C LEU A 111 -17.64 24.88 -38.68
N LYS A 112 -16.31 24.99 -38.81
CA LYS A 112 -15.46 23.89 -39.27
C LYS A 112 -15.47 22.72 -38.30
N VAL A 113 -15.29 22.97 -37.00
CA VAL A 113 -15.34 21.92 -35.96
C VAL A 113 -16.74 21.27 -35.91
N ALA A 114 -17.80 22.06 -35.97
CA ALA A 114 -19.17 21.52 -35.98
C ALA A 114 -19.49 20.66 -37.22
N ARG A 115 -18.84 20.94 -38.36
CA ARG A 115 -18.98 20.17 -39.60
C ARG A 115 -17.99 19.00 -39.71
N ASP A 116 -17.06 18.88 -38.77
CA ASP A 116 -16.08 17.80 -38.75
C ASP A 116 -16.79 16.46 -38.40
N PRO A 117 -16.69 15.43 -39.26
CA PRO A 117 -17.32 14.14 -39.01
C PRO A 117 -16.90 13.49 -37.69
N GLY A 118 -15.62 13.62 -37.31
CA GLY A 118 -15.11 13.06 -36.05
C GLY A 118 -15.70 13.76 -34.83
N THR A 119 -15.92 15.08 -34.91
CA THR A 119 -16.63 15.83 -33.86
C THR A 119 -18.09 15.38 -33.75
N GLN A 120 -18.77 15.16 -34.87
CA GLN A 120 -20.16 14.68 -34.89
C GLN A 120 -20.27 13.26 -34.32
N GLU A 121 -19.38 12.35 -34.69
CA GLU A 121 -19.32 10.99 -34.17
C GLU A 121 -18.98 10.95 -32.67
N GLY A 122 -18.07 11.82 -32.21
CA GLY A 122 -17.76 11.98 -30.80
C GLY A 122 -18.97 12.43 -29.98
N LEU A 123 -19.67 13.46 -30.44
CA LEU A 123 -20.91 13.93 -29.80
C LEU A 123 -22.00 12.85 -29.78
N ARG A 124 -22.15 12.10 -30.88
CA ARG A 124 -23.09 10.97 -30.96
C ARG A 124 -22.72 9.87 -29.96
N SER A 125 -21.44 9.53 -29.86
CA SER A 125 -20.94 8.51 -28.94
C SER A 125 -21.19 8.88 -27.48
N LEU A 126 -20.90 10.13 -27.11
CA LEU A 126 -21.18 10.66 -25.78
C LEU A 126 -22.69 10.68 -25.47
N SER A 127 -23.53 11.02 -26.46
CA SER A 127 -24.98 10.99 -26.32
C SER A 127 -25.51 9.57 -26.06
N LEU A 128 -25.02 8.58 -26.82
CA LEU A 128 -25.40 7.18 -26.62
C LEU A 128 -24.94 6.63 -25.27
N LEU A 129 -23.70 6.92 -24.88
CA LEU A 129 -23.18 6.56 -23.56
C LEU A 129 -24.07 7.13 -22.44
N GLY A 130 -24.39 8.42 -22.51
CA GLY A 130 -25.25 9.10 -21.54
C GLY A 130 -26.66 8.51 -21.46
N LYS A 131 -27.23 8.13 -22.62
CA LYS A 131 -28.55 7.45 -22.66
C LYS A 131 -28.53 6.14 -21.88
N TYR A 132 -27.60 5.23 -22.19
CA TYR A 132 -27.52 3.92 -21.53
C TYR A 132 -27.18 4.04 -20.04
N TRP A 133 -26.32 4.99 -19.69
CA TRP A 133 -25.98 5.28 -18.29
C TRP A 133 -27.20 5.75 -17.49
N SER A 134 -27.94 6.72 -18.02
CA SER A 134 -29.15 7.24 -17.37
C SER A 134 -30.23 6.17 -17.19
N GLU A 135 -30.42 5.33 -18.21
CA GLU A 135 -31.37 4.22 -18.18
C GLU A 135 -30.98 3.17 -17.13
N SER A 136 -29.69 2.80 -17.06
CA SER A 136 -29.17 1.90 -16.03
C SER A 136 -29.33 2.45 -14.61
N LEU A 137 -29.08 3.75 -14.38
CA LEU A 137 -29.26 4.36 -13.05
C LEU A 137 -30.73 4.38 -12.61
N ARG A 138 -31.64 4.67 -13.54
CA ARG A 138 -33.08 4.63 -13.27
C ARG A 138 -33.55 3.23 -12.90
N GLU A 139 -33.02 2.21 -13.58
CA GLU A 139 -33.34 0.83 -13.28
C GLU A 139 -32.83 0.40 -11.90
N LEU A 140 -31.61 0.80 -11.54
CA LEU A 140 -31.06 0.55 -10.20
C LEU A 140 -31.91 1.21 -9.09
N HIS A 141 -32.38 2.44 -9.29
CA HIS A 141 -33.29 3.09 -8.33
C HIS A 141 -34.67 2.42 -8.27
N ARG A 142 -35.14 1.82 -9.37
CA ARG A 142 -36.42 1.10 -9.43
C ARG A 142 -36.35 -0.27 -8.75
N GLN A 143 -35.19 -0.92 -8.77
CA GLN A 143 -34.95 -2.22 -8.14
C GLN A 143 -34.45 -2.13 -6.69
N GLY A 144 -33.88 -0.98 -6.29
CA GLY A 144 -33.37 -0.71 -4.95
C GLY A 144 -34.35 -0.01 -4.01
N GLY A 145 -35.65 -0.01 -4.33
CA GLY A 145 -36.75 0.43 -3.46
C GLY A 145 -37.61 -0.72 -2.98
#